data_AF-A0A958FH37-F1
#
_entry.id   AF-A0A958FH37-F1
#
_cell.length_a   1.000
_cell.length_b   1.000
_cell.length_c   1.000
_cell.angle_alpha   90.00
_cell.angle_beta   90.00
_cell.angle_gamma   90.00
#
_symmetry.space_group_name_H-M   'P 1'
#
loop_
_entity.id
_entity.type
_entity.pdbx_description
1 polymer ?
#
loop_
_entity_poly.entity_id
_entity_poly.type
_entity_poly.pdbx_seq_one_letter_code
_entity_poly.pdbx_strand_id
1 'polypeptide(L)'
;YFSRNSELETEIARAITIDLAELHINVQPEPVLLRDKPGLIAESDYQTMLYAYSYDPQYIPEAIEEFYGKVLGATQKVPNYQNYYITDLLELIKAKRSLQKNLYKRFQTFIREDMPAVFLYFDDRIIVGLDKRFQDSRATFKDQDYFYYRMNPIENWFVPREKQKYP
;
A
#
# COMPACT_ATOMS: atom_id res chain seq x y z
N TYR A 1 0.80 2.56 15.28
CA TYR A 1 -0.33 3.24 14.63
C TYR A 1 -1.08 2.28 13.71
N PHE A 2 -2.42 2.35 13.72
CA PHE A 2 -3.29 1.55 12.83
C PHE A 2 -4.59 2.30 12.51
N SER A 3 -5.32 1.87 11.48
CA SER A 3 -6.59 2.48 11.05
C SER A 3 -7.71 2.20 12.05
N ARG A 4 -8.25 3.25 12.69
CA ARG A 4 -9.27 3.17 13.76
C ARG A 4 -10.52 2.36 13.41
N ASN A 5 -10.94 2.35 12.15
CA ASN A 5 -12.17 1.69 11.69
C ASN A 5 -11.90 0.41 10.88
N SER A 6 -10.68 -0.13 10.95
CA SER A 6 -10.33 -1.39 10.28
C SER A 6 -10.29 -2.51 11.31
N GLU A 7 -11.29 -3.40 11.26
CA GLU A 7 -11.31 -4.61 12.12
C GLU A 7 -10.05 -5.44 11.88
N LEU A 8 -9.65 -5.61 10.62
CA LEU A 8 -8.45 -6.34 10.24
C LEU A 8 -7.18 -5.73 10.86
N GLU A 9 -6.96 -4.42 10.72
CA GLU A 9 -5.77 -3.79 11.31
C GLU A 9 -5.82 -3.81 12.85
N THR A 10 -7.02 -3.78 13.44
CA THR A 10 -7.19 -3.90 14.90
C THR A 10 -6.74 -5.26 15.39
N GLU A 11 -7.18 -6.34 14.75
CA GLU A 11 -6.79 -7.70 15.12
C GLU A 11 -5.29 -7.95 14.86
N ILE A 12 -4.73 -7.42 13.77
CA ILE A 12 -3.28 -7.47 13.51
C ILE A 12 -2.51 -6.73 14.61
N ALA A 13 -2.91 -5.50 14.95
CA ALA A 13 -2.24 -4.72 15.99
C ALA A 13 -2.28 -5.43 17.35
N ARG A 14 -3.41 -6.07 17.66
CA ARG A 14 -3.58 -6.88 18.87
C ARG A 14 -2.66 -8.10 18.87
N ALA A 15 -2.62 -8.86 17.78
CA ALA A 15 -1.74 -10.02 17.65
C ALA A 15 -0.27 -9.64 17.82
N ILE A 16 0.20 -8.60 17.10
CA ILE A 16 1.57 -8.07 17.22
C ILE A 16 1.88 -7.65 18.67
N THR A 17 0.93 -7.01 19.36
CA THR A 17 1.13 -6.58 20.75
C THR A 17 1.33 -7.78 21.68
N ILE A 18 0.57 -8.86 21.48
CA ILE A 18 0.71 -10.10 22.26
C ILE A 18 2.09 -10.73 21.98
N ASP A 19 2.43 -10.94 20.70
CA ASP A 19 3.68 -11.58 20.30
C ASP A 19 4.92 -10.80 20.79
N LEU A 20 4.88 -9.45 20.73
CA LEU A 20 5.97 -8.62 21.22
C LEU A 20 6.04 -8.56 22.74
N ALA A 21 4.91 -8.65 23.44
CA ALA A 21 4.88 -8.75 24.89
C ALA A 21 5.53 -10.04 25.40
N GLU A 22 5.40 -11.16 24.67
CA GLU A 22 6.12 -12.41 24.96
C GLU A 22 7.65 -12.24 24.89
N LEU A 23 8.11 -11.30 24.06
CA LEU A 23 9.52 -10.91 23.94
C LEU A 23 9.92 -9.76 24.90
N HIS A 24 9.05 -9.39 25.84
CA HIS A 24 9.23 -8.26 26.75
C HIS A 24 9.37 -6.89 26.07
N ILE A 25 8.83 -6.75 24.85
CA ILE A 25 8.76 -5.49 24.12
C ILE A 25 7.36 -4.91 24.33
N ASN A 26 7.29 -3.79 25.07
CA ASN A 26 6.02 -3.13 25.32
C ASN A 26 5.61 -2.25 24.13
N VAL A 27 4.51 -2.61 23.47
CA VAL A 27 3.93 -1.85 22.36
C VAL A 27 2.53 -1.39 22.74
N GLN A 28 2.25 -0.12 22.50
CA GLN A 28 0.93 0.46 22.70
C GLN A 28 0.28 0.76 21.33
N PRO A 29 -0.74 0.01 20.92
CA PRO A 29 -1.48 0.29 19.69
C PRO A 29 -2.18 1.65 19.77
N GLU A 30 -1.94 2.50 18.77
CA GLU A 30 -2.58 3.81 18.65
C GLU A 30 -3.48 3.87 17.39
N PRO A 31 -4.81 4.00 17.55
CA PRO A 31 -5.72 4.12 16.42
C PRO A 31 -5.71 5.53 15.84
N VAL A 32 -5.59 5.64 14.51
CA VAL A 32 -5.63 6.90 13.74
C VAL A 32 -6.68 6.83 12.64
N LEU A 33 -7.18 7.98 12.18
CA LEU A 33 -8.11 7.98 11.04
C LEU A 33 -7.36 7.57 9.77
N LEU A 34 -8.01 6.75 8.94
CA LEU A 34 -7.41 6.25 7.69
C LEU A 34 -6.88 7.38 6.79
N ARG A 35 -7.60 8.51 6.73
CA ARG A 35 -7.22 9.69 5.94
C ARG A 35 -5.98 10.44 6.46
N ASP A 36 -5.63 10.26 7.74
CA ASP A 36 -4.52 10.96 8.36
C ASP A 36 -3.19 10.18 8.20
N LYS A 37 -3.27 8.86 7.97
CA LYS A 37 -2.09 7.98 7.81
C LYS A 37 -1.10 8.46 6.74
N PRO A 38 -1.52 8.90 5.53
CA PRO A 38 -0.59 9.41 4.53
C PRO A 38 0.21 10.63 5.01
N GLY A 39 -0.41 11.51 5.82
CA GLY A 39 0.27 12.67 6.41
C GLY A 39 1.34 12.25 7.41
N LEU A 40 0.98 11.37 8.36
CA LEU A 40 1.92 10.81 9.34
C LEU A 40 3.11 10.12 8.66
N ILE A 41 2.84 9.37 7.59
CA ILE A 41 3.89 8.71 6.80
C ILE A 41 4.79 9.75 6.12
N ALA A 42 4.20 10.77 5.49
CA ALA A 42 4.94 11.81 4.76
C ALA A 42 5.82 12.70 5.67
N GLU A 43 5.39 12.87 6.92
CA GLU A 43 6.09 13.68 7.93
C GLU A 43 7.05 12.84 8.80
N SER A 44 7.04 11.52 8.62
CA SER A 44 7.76 10.58 9.50
C SER A 44 7.38 10.73 10.98
N ASP A 45 6.13 11.12 11.24
CA ASP A 45 5.60 11.32 12.60
C ASP A 45 4.91 10.05 13.11
N TYR A 46 5.69 8.99 13.28
CA TYR A 46 5.22 7.73 13.83
C TYR A 46 6.41 6.86 14.29
N GLN A 47 6.18 5.95 15.25
CA GLN A 47 7.18 4.94 15.64
C GLN A 47 7.08 3.67 14.79
N THR A 48 5.85 3.17 14.58
CA THR A 48 5.57 2.02 13.72
C THR A 48 4.15 2.14 13.18
N MET A 49 3.96 1.90 11.89
CA MET A 49 2.68 2.06 11.21
C MET A 49 2.29 0.74 10.53
N LEU A 50 1.09 0.23 10.82
CA LEU A 50 0.45 -0.75 9.94
C LEU A 50 0.03 -0.02 8.67
N TYR A 51 0.54 -0.40 7.51
CA TYR A 51 0.23 0.29 6.25
C TYR A 51 -0.07 -0.73 5.16
N ALA A 52 -1.25 -0.59 4.54
CA ALA A 52 -1.63 -1.35 3.37
C ALA A 52 -1.09 -0.63 2.12
N TYR A 53 -0.07 -1.20 1.51
CA TYR A 53 0.50 -0.70 0.26
C TYR A 53 -0.07 -1.48 -0.93
N SER A 54 -0.73 -0.79 -1.84
CA SER A 54 -1.24 -1.33 -3.09
C SER A 54 -0.45 -0.76 -4.27
N TYR A 55 -0.15 -1.59 -5.27
CA TYR A 55 0.53 -1.18 -6.49
C TYR A 55 0.00 -1.92 -7.70
N ASP A 56 0.22 -1.37 -8.90
CA ASP A 56 -0.11 -2.05 -10.14
C ASP A 56 1.02 -3.01 -10.57
N PRO A 57 0.76 -4.32 -10.72
CA PRO A 57 1.78 -5.28 -11.10
C PRO A 57 2.36 -5.07 -12.51
N GLN A 58 1.71 -4.27 -13.38
CA GLN A 58 2.25 -3.92 -14.69
C GLN A 58 3.37 -2.86 -14.60
N TYR A 59 3.42 -2.10 -13.51
CA TYR A 59 4.32 -0.95 -13.31
C TYR A 59 5.23 -1.17 -12.08
N ILE A 60 5.95 -2.30 -12.09
CA ILE A 60 6.88 -2.68 -11.02
C ILE A 60 7.96 -1.60 -10.75
N PRO A 61 8.63 -0.98 -11.74
CA PRO A 61 9.63 0.04 -11.45
C PRO A 61 9.04 1.22 -10.65
N GLU A 62 7.87 1.70 -11.05
CA GLU A 62 7.16 2.80 -10.41
C GLU A 62 6.69 2.40 -9.00
N ALA A 63 6.23 1.15 -8.83
CA ALA A 63 5.86 0.62 -7.52
C ALA A 63 7.05 0.58 -6.55
N ILE A 64 8.22 0.10 -7.01
CA ILE A 64 9.43 0.05 -6.19
C ILE A 64 9.88 1.46 -5.81
N GLU A 65 9.87 2.40 -6.76
CA GLU A 65 10.22 3.80 -6.51
C GLU A 65 9.27 4.45 -5.51
N GLU A 66 7.96 4.25 -5.69
CA GLU A 66 6.95 4.78 -4.78
C GLU A 66 7.10 4.18 -3.38
N PHE A 67 7.29 2.87 -3.28
CA PHE A 67 7.51 2.19 -2.00
C PHE A 67 8.76 2.73 -1.28
N TYR A 68 9.90 2.81 -1.97
CA TYR A 68 11.13 3.30 -1.36
C TYR A 68 11.07 4.80 -1.02
N GLY A 69 10.56 5.63 -1.94
CA GLY A 69 10.54 7.08 -1.77
C GLY A 69 9.47 7.55 -0.79
N LYS A 70 8.22 7.09 -0.96
CA LYS A 70 7.07 7.57 -0.19
C LYS A 70 6.81 6.74 1.06
N VAL A 71 6.79 5.41 0.96
CA VAL A 71 6.42 4.53 2.09
C VAL A 71 7.56 4.41 3.08
N LEU A 72 8.77 4.11 2.61
CA LEU A 72 9.97 4.10 3.45
C LEU A 72 10.53 5.52 3.71
N GLY A 73 9.97 6.53 3.04
CA GLY A 73 10.27 7.93 3.28
C GLY A 73 11.63 8.40 2.78
N ALA A 74 12.32 7.68 1.89
CA ALA A 74 13.66 8.03 1.44
C ALA A 74 13.76 9.40 0.75
N THR A 75 12.64 9.95 0.24
CA THR A 75 12.58 11.28 -0.39
C THR A 75 12.08 12.38 0.56
N GLN A 76 11.81 12.06 1.82
CA GLN A 76 11.28 13.01 2.80
C GLN A 76 12.40 13.83 3.45
N LYS A 77 12.04 14.97 4.05
CA LYS A 77 13.00 15.85 4.75
C LYS A 77 13.68 15.13 5.91
N VAL A 78 12.94 14.27 6.60
CA VAL A 78 13.44 13.36 7.63
C VAL A 78 13.05 11.95 7.17
N PRO A 79 13.96 11.18 6.57
CA PRO A 79 13.62 9.86 6.03
C PRO A 79 13.49 8.82 7.15
N ASN A 80 12.48 7.94 7.06
CA ASN A 80 12.38 6.79 7.96
C ASN A 80 13.46 5.74 7.67
N TYR A 81 13.78 5.57 6.39
CA TYR A 81 14.83 4.68 5.94
C TYR A 81 15.52 5.27 4.71
N GLN A 82 16.85 5.20 4.70
CA GLN A 82 17.68 5.68 3.61
C GLN A 82 18.82 4.70 3.36
N ASN A 83 19.00 4.31 2.10
CA ASN A 83 20.13 3.50 1.66
C ASN A 83 20.63 4.04 0.31
N TYR A 84 21.84 4.61 0.31
CA TYR A 84 22.43 5.21 -0.89
C TYR A 84 22.52 4.23 -2.07
N TYR A 85 22.82 2.96 -1.81
CA TYR A 85 22.90 1.94 -2.85
C TYR A 85 21.55 1.66 -3.51
N ILE A 86 20.45 1.74 -2.74
CA ILE A 86 19.11 1.60 -3.30
C ILE A 86 18.79 2.79 -4.20
N THR A 87 19.14 4.01 -3.78
CA THR A 87 18.93 5.22 -4.59
C THR A 87 19.63 5.10 -5.95
N ASP A 88 20.92 4.75 -5.97
CA ASP A 88 21.68 4.54 -7.21
C ASP A 88 21.08 3.42 -8.08
N LEU A 89 20.60 2.35 -7.43
CA LEU A 89 20.00 1.22 -8.12
C LEU A 89 18.68 1.61 -8.82
N LEU A 90 17.87 2.49 -8.22
CA LEU A 90 16.64 2.99 -8.84
C LEU A 90 16.94 3.84 -10.08
N GLU A 91 17.99 4.67 -10.05
CA GLU A 91 18.43 5.43 -11.22
C GLU A 91 18.86 4.48 -12.36
N LEU A 92 19.56 3.40 -12.03
CA LEU A 92 19.98 2.39 -13.00
C LEU A 92 18.80 1.61 -13.60
N ILE A 93 17.76 1.31 -12.80
CA ILE A 93 16.52 0.64 -13.26
C ILE A 93 15.84 1.47 -14.34
N LYS A 94 15.79 2.80 -14.17
CA LYS A 94 15.20 3.73 -15.13
C LYS A 94 16.01 3.80 -16.43
N ALA A 95 17.34 3.79 -16.33
CA ALA A 95 18.23 3.93 -17.47
C ALA A 95 18.38 2.65 -18.33
N LYS A 96 18.28 1.44 -17.74
CA LYS A 96 18.63 0.17 -18.41
C LYS A 96 17.54 -0.89 -18.31
N ARG A 97 16.54 -0.83 -19.20
CA ARG A 97 15.43 -1.82 -19.27
C ARG A 97 15.90 -3.28 -19.35
N SER A 98 17.00 -3.56 -20.05
CA SER A 98 17.52 -4.93 -20.21
C SER A 98 18.05 -5.58 -18.92
N LEU A 99 18.35 -4.79 -17.87
CA LEU A 99 18.91 -5.28 -16.61
C LEU A 99 17.89 -5.32 -15.46
N GLN A 100 16.65 -4.89 -15.70
CA GLN A 100 15.62 -4.71 -14.67
C GLN A 100 15.46 -5.93 -13.75
N LYS A 101 15.38 -7.15 -14.31
CA LYS A 101 15.22 -8.37 -13.52
C LYS A 101 16.33 -8.59 -12.48
N ASN A 102 17.57 -8.29 -12.84
CA ASN A 102 18.71 -8.42 -11.92
C ASN A 102 18.72 -7.28 -10.89
N LEU A 103 18.34 -6.08 -11.29
CA LEU A 103 18.26 -4.92 -10.40
C LEU A 103 17.14 -5.09 -9.36
N TYR A 104 15.97 -5.61 -9.73
CA TYR A 104 14.88 -5.92 -8.79
C TYR A 104 15.30 -6.94 -7.74
N LYS A 105 16.05 -7.98 -8.12
CA LYS A 105 16.58 -8.95 -7.16
C LYS A 105 17.51 -8.30 -6.14
N ARG A 106 18.38 -7.38 -6.58
CA ARG A 106 19.26 -6.63 -5.68
C ARG A 106 18.48 -5.72 -4.74
N PHE A 107 17.46 -5.03 -5.25
CA PHE A 107 16.54 -4.26 -4.41
C PHE A 107 15.92 -5.14 -3.32
N GLN A 108 15.37 -6.30 -3.69
CA GLN A 108 14.78 -7.26 -2.75
C GLN A 108 15.80 -7.75 -1.72
N THR A 109 17.07 -7.97 -2.12
CA THR A 109 18.14 -8.33 -1.19
C THR A 109 18.32 -7.25 -0.13
N PHE A 110 18.46 -5.98 -0.51
CA PHE A 110 18.63 -4.88 0.45
C PHE A 110 17.43 -4.75 1.40
N ILE A 111 16.20 -4.78 0.88
CA ILE A 111 15.00 -4.71 1.72
C ILE A 111 14.93 -5.89 2.70
N ARG A 112 15.35 -7.09 2.28
CA ARG A 112 15.34 -8.26 3.16
C ARG A 112 16.44 -8.21 4.22
N GLU A 113 17.62 -7.70 3.89
CA GLU A 113 18.77 -7.62 4.79
C GLU A 113 18.62 -6.49 5.80
N ASP A 114 18.21 -5.31 5.34
CA ASP A 114 18.06 -4.13 6.20
C ASP A 114 16.74 -4.16 6.99
N MET A 115 15.76 -4.96 6.54
CA MET A 115 14.42 -5.10 7.14
C MET A 115 13.75 -3.75 7.50
N PRO A 116 13.69 -2.76 6.60
CA PRO A 116 13.10 -1.46 6.93
C PRO A 116 11.57 -1.51 7.08
N ALA A 117 10.96 -2.61 6.63
CA ALA A 117 9.55 -2.92 6.83
C ALA A 117 9.37 -4.43 7.00
N VAL A 118 8.35 -4.82 7.78
CA VAL A 118 7.94 -6.21 7.96
C VAL A 118 6.69 -6.46 7.13
N PHE A 119 6.79 -7.33 6.12
CA PHE A 119 5.64 -7.73 5.29
C PHE A 119 4.83 -8.80 6.02
N LEU A 120 3.61 -8.47 6.41
CA LEU A 120 2.75 -9.36 7.21
C LEU A 120 2.01 -10.39 6.34
N TYR A 121 1.38 -9.93 5.26
CA TYR A 121 0.68 -10.77 4.28
C TYR A 121 0.56 -10.03 2.95
N PHE A 122 0.29 -10.78 1.89
CA PHE A 122 -0.01 -10.27 0.56
C PHE A 122 -1.43 -10.68 0.20
N ASP A 123 -2.26 -9.71 -0.16
CA ASP A 123 -3.61 -9.98 -0.63
C ASP A 123 -3.64 -9.85 -2.16
N ASP A 124 -3.96 -10.95 -2.85
CA ASP A 124 -4.12 -10.99 -4.30
C ASP A 124 -5.57 -10.69 -4.74
N ARG A 125 -6.49 -10.47 -3.80
CA ARG A 125 -7.92 -10.27 -4.06
C ARG A 125 -8.40 -8.95 -3.47
N ILE A 126 -8.69 -7.99 -4.34
CA ILE A 126 -9.58 -6.88 -3.97
C ILE A 126 -11.01 -7.44 -3.98
N ILE A 127 -11.51 -7.86 -2.81
CA ILE A 127 -12.92 -8.27 -2.67
C ILE A 127 -13.78 -7.00 -2.63
N VAL A 128 -14.42 -6.67 -3.75
CA VAL A 128 -15.43 -5.61 -3.79
C VAL A 128 -16.82 -6.21 -3.61
N GLY A 129 -17.47 -5.88 -2.49
CA GLY A 129 -18.90 -6.14 -2.29
C GLY A 129 -19.74 -5.01 -2.87
N LEU A 130 -20.47 -5.27 -3.96
CA LEU A 130 -21.43 -4.32 -4.52
C LEU A 130 -22.85 -4.93 -4.51
N ASP A 131 -23.83 -4.12 -4.13
CA ASP A 131 -25.23 -4.52 -4.24
C ASP A 131 -25.59 -4.78 -5.72
N LYS A 132 -26.19 -5.95 -6.00
CA LYS A 132 -26.58 -6.42 -7.35
C LYS A 132 -27.48 -5.47 -8.16
N ARG A 133 -27.98 -4.40 -7.55
CA ARG A 133 -28.81 -3.38 -8.19
C ARG A 133 -28.01 -2.37 -8.99
N PHE A 134 -26.75 -2.14 -8.65
CA PHE A 134 -25.86 -1.27 -9.41
C PHE A 134 -25.47 -1.94 -10.72
N GLN A 135 -25.60 -1.19 -11.81
CA GLN A 135 -25.20 -1.56 -13.16
C GLN A 135 -23.98 -0.76 -13.58
N ASP A 136 -23.26 -1.27 -14.60
CA ASP A 136 -22.02 -0.72 -15.16
C ASP A 136 -20.86 -0.57 -14.16
N SER A 137 -20.92 -1.25 -13.02
CA SER A 137 -19.78 -1.45 -12.15
C SER A 137 -18.82 -2.45 -12.76
N ARG A 138 -17.66 -1.98 -13.21
CA ARG A 138 -16.60 -2.81 -13.79
C ARG A 138 -15.40 -2.77 -12.87
N ALA A 139 -14.92 -3.94 -12.46
CA ALA A 139 -13.71 -4.08 -11.65
C ALA A 139 -12.41 -3.83 -12.46
N THR A 140 -12.53 -3.74 -13.78
CA THR A 140 -11.44 -3.42 -14.71
C THR A 140 -11.94 -2.46 -15.78
N PHE A 141 -11.24 -1.35 -15.98
CA PHE A 141 -11.56 -0.41 -17.05
C PHE A 141 -10.28 0.26 -17.60
N LYS A 142 -10.37 0.76 -18.84
CA LYS A 142 -9.30 1.50 -19.51
C LYS A 142 -9.70 2.96 -19.63
N ASP A 143 -8.85 3.88 -19.19
CA ASP A 143 -9.05 5.32 -19.32
C ASP A 143 -7.72 6.02 -19.63
N GLN A 144 -7.73 6.95 -20.59
CA GLN A 144 -6.54 7.68 -21.09
C GLN A 144 -5.31 6.79 -21.36
N ASP A 145 -5.53 5.62 -21.97
CA ASP A 145 -4.52 4.58 -22.21
C ASP A 145 -3.93 3.86 -20.98
N TYR A 146 -4.43 4.14 -19.77
CA TYR A 146 -4.10 3.41 -18.55
C TYR A 146 -5.15 2.34 -18.25
N PHE A 147 -4.70 1.18 -17.78
CA PHE A 147 -5.55 0.08 -17.33
C PHE A 147 -5.67 0.13 -15.81
N TYR A 148 -6.88 0.01 -15.29
CA TYR A 148 -7.15 0.11 -13.86
C TYR A 148 -7.72 -1.21 -13.32
N TYR A 149 -7.09 -1.77 -12.29
CA TYR A 149 -7.60 -2.89 -11.49
C TYR A 149 -8.30 -2.38 -10.22
N ARG A 150 -9.24 -1.46 -10.41
CA ARG A 150 -10.12 -0.92 -9.37
C ARG A 150 -11.51 -0.78 -9.96
N MET A 151 -12.53 -0.74 -9.10
CA MET A 151 -13.87 -0.38 -9.55
C MET A 151 -13.84 0.96 -10.29
N ASN A 152 -14.55 1.04 -11.42
CA ASN A 152 -14.73 2.30 -12.13
C ASN A 152 -15.37 3.36 -11.23
N PRO A 153 -15.13 4.66 -11.48
CA PRO A 153 -15.66 5.73 -10.64
C PRO A 153 -17.18 5.62 -10.44
N ILE A 154 -17.65 5.97 -9.23
CA ILE A 154 -19.07 5.84 -8.82
C ILE A 154 -20.03 6.60 -9.73
N GLU A 155 -19.54 7.65 -10.37
CA GLU A 155 -20.26 8.48 -11.34
C GLU A 155 -20.71 7.70 -12.58
N ASN A 156 -20.06 6.57 -12.88
CA ASN A 156 -20.43 5.68 -13.98
C ASN A 156 -21.45 4.61 -13.58
N TRP A 157 -21.73 4.45 -12.28
CA TRP A 157 -22.66 3.44 -11.81
C TRP A 157 -24.07 4.01 -11.81
N PHE A 158 -25.05 3.18 -12.14
CA PHE A 158 -26.44 3.58 -12.02
C PHE A 158 -27.30 2.44 -11.49
N VAL A 159 -28.40 2.80 -10.85
CA VAL A 159 -29.46 1.84 -10.48
C VAL A 159 -30.61 2.06 -11.45
N PRO A 160 -30.98 1.07 -12.28
CA PRO A 160 -32.14 1.15 -13.15
C PRO A 160 -33.40 1.51 -12.36
N ARG A 161 -34.32 2.27 -12.96
CA ARG A 161 -35.51 2.82 -12.28
C ARG A 161 -36.30 1.74 -11.54
N GLU A 162 -36.45 0.56 -12.14
CA GLU A 162 -37.15 -0.59 -11.60
C GLU A 162 -36.47 -1.24 -10.37
N LYS A 163 -35.19 -0.92 -10.12
CA LYS A 163 -34.41 -1.38 -8.96
C LYS A 163 -34.19 -0.28 -7.91
N GLN A 164 -34.65 0.95 -8.15
CA GLN A 164 -34.49 2.06 -7.22
C GLN A 164 -35.42 1.90 -6.01
N LYS A 165 -34.92 2.22 -4.81
CA LYS A 165 -35.69 2.16 -3.56
C LYS A 165 -36.86 3.16 -3.56
N TYR A 166 -36.68 4.28 -4.27
CA TYR A 166 -37.66 5.33 -4.49
C TYR A 166 -37.71 5.60 -6.00
N PRO A 167 -38.73 5.11 -6.73
CA PRO A 167 -38.80 5.12 -8.20
C PRO A 167 -39.31 6.44 -8.83
#